data_AF-A0A1W2DED3-F1
#
_entry.id   AF-A0A1W2DED3-F1
#
_cell.length_a   1.000
_cell.length_b   1.000
_cell.length_c   1.000
_cell.angle_alpha   90.00
_cell.angle_beta   90.00
_cell.angle_gamma   90.00
#
_symmetry.space_group_name_H-M   'P 1'
#
loop_
_entity.id
_entity.type
_entity.pdbx_description
1 polymer ?
#
loop_
_entity_poly.entity_id
_entity_poly.type
_entity_poly.pdbx_seq_one_letter_code
_entity_poly.pdbx_strand_id
1 'polypeptide(L)' 'MNITAKIRARRAEARTRRAVNRAIDHAATPAMRHELIMIAQQQGNLR' A
#
# COMPACT_ATOMS: atom_id res chain seq x y z
N MET A 1 3.19 8.62 -24.63
CA MET A 1 2.83 8.01 -23.31
C MET A 1 1.36 7.61 -23.34
N ASN A 2 1.05 6.32 -23.18
CA ASN A 2 -0.30 5.78 -23.34
C ASN A 2 -1.16 6.07 -22.09
N ILE A 3 -2.24 6.84 -22.21
CA ILE A 3 -3.15 7.21 -21.10
C ILE A 3 -3.67 5.97 -20.38
N THR A 4 -3.92 4.88 -21.11
CA THR A 4 -4.36 3.61 -20.52
C THR A 4 -3.32 3.03 -19.56
N ALA A 5 -2.02 3.18 -19.83
CA ALA A 5 -0.95 2.75 -18.95
C ALA A 5 -0.93 3.57 -17.66
N LYS A 6 -1.12 4.89 -17.73
CA LYS A 6 -1.25 5.75 -16.55
C LYS A 6 -2.44 5.36 -15.67
N ILE A 7 -3.59 5.09 -16.27
CA ILE A 7 -4.81 4.68 -15.54
C ILE A 7 -4.58 3.33 -14.84
N ARG A 8 -3.94 2.37 -15.52
CA ARG A 8 -3.58 1.07 -14.94
C ARG A 8 -2.61 1.22 -13.76
N ALA A 9 -1.56 2.03 -13.90
CA ALA A 9 -0.62 2.31 -12.83
C ALA A 9 -1.32 2.90 -11.60
N ARG A 10 -2.16 3.93 -11.79
CA ARG A 10 -2.92 4.56 -10.71
C ARG A 10 -3.87 3.59 -10.01
N ARG A 11 -4.53 2.70 -10.76
CA ARG A 11 -5.41 1.66 -10.20
C ARG A 11 -4.61 0.63 -9.39
N ALA A 12 -3.44 0.23 -9.86
CA ALA A 12 -2.57 -0.69 -9.14
C ALA A 12 -2.13 -0.08 -7.80
N GLU A 13 -1.68 1.18 -7.79
CA GLU A 13 -1.33 1.89 -6.56
C GLU A 13 -2.52 2.04 -5.60
N ALA A 14 -3.72 2.36 -6.11
CA ALA A 14 -4.91 2.47 -5.29
C ALA A 14 -5.28 1.12 -4.65
N ARG A 15 -5.11 0.02 -5.38
CA ARG A 15 -5.33 -1.34 -4.85
C ARG A 15 -4.33 -1.67 -3.76
N THR A 16 -3.04 -1.38 -3.97
CA THR A 16 -1.99 -1.60 -2.96
C THR A 16 -2.29 -0.80 -1.69
N ARG A 17 -2.60 0.49 -1.81
CA ARG A 17 -2.96 1.34 -0.66
C ARG A 17 -4.14 0.77 0.12
N ARG A 18 -5.21 0.33 -0.57
CA ARG A 18 -6.39 -0.28 0.09
C ARG A 18 -6.03 -1.58 0.82
N ALA A 19 -5.21 -2.42 0.23
CA ALA A 19 -4.79 -3.69 0.83
C ALA A 19 -3.93 -3.45 2.09
N VAL A 20 -3.00 -2.49 2.03
CA VAL A 20 -2.18 -2.09 3.17
C VAL A 20 -3.02 -1.54 4.31
N ASN A 21 -3.92 -0.58 4.03
CA ASN A 21 -4.79 -0.02 5.07
C ASN A 21 -5.64 -1.12 5.74
N ARG A 22 -6.21 -2.02 4.94
CA ARG A 22 -6.95 -3.17 5.48
C ARG A 22 -6.08 -4.05 6.38
N ALA A 23 -4.83 -4.33 5.99
CA ALA A 23 -3.92 -5.12 6.82
C ALA A 23 -3.61 -4.43 8.15
N ILE A 24 -3.41 -3.10 8.13
CA ILE A 24 -3.17 -2.29 9.34
C ILE A 24 -4.41 -2.30 10.25
N ASP A 25 -5.60 -2.14 9.69
CA ASP A 25 -6.86 -2.10 10.44
C ASP A 25 -7.20 -3.46 11.09
N HIS A 26 -6.85 -4.56 10.42
CA HIS A 26 -7.07 -5.94 10.91
C HIS A 26 -5.85 -6.55 11.59
N ALA A 27 -4.83 -5.77 11.93
CA ALA A 27 -3.63 -6.27 12.60
C ALA A 27 -4.01 -6.88 13.97
N ALA A 28 -3.62 -8.13 14.19
CA ALA A 28 -3.98 -8.88 15.40
C ALA A 28 -3.31 -8.32 16.66
N THR A 29 -2.17 -7.63 16.52
CA THR A 29 -1.43 -7.05 17.63
C THR A 29 -0.94 -5.64 17.29
N PRO A 30 -0.72 -4.78 18.29
CA PRO A 30 -0.09 -3.47 18.09
C PRO A 30 1.29 -3.57 17.45
N ALA A 31 2.08 -4.59 17.78
CA ALA A 31 3.40 -4.82 17.18
C ALA A 31 3.28 -5.09 15.67
N MET A 32 2.38 -5.99 15.27
CA MET A 32 2.12 -6.29 13.85
C MET A 32 1.66 -5.04 13.10
N ARG A 33 0.83 -4.20 13.71
CA ARG A 33 0.38 -2.93 13.13
C ARG A 33 1.56 -2.00 12.82
N HIS A 34 2.51 -1.87 13.76
CA HIS A 34 3.70 -1.06 13.56
C HIS A 34 4.58 -1.60 12.43
N GLU A 35 4.84 -2.90 12.41
CA GLU A 35 5.61 -3.55 11.33
C GLU A 35 4.97 -3.30 9.95
N LEU A 36 3.64 -3.45 9.84
CA LEU A 36 2.91 -3.17 8.60
C LEU A 36 3.02 -1.70 8.16
N ILE A 37 2.99 -0.76 9.10
CA ILE A 37 3.19 0.67 8.83
C ILE A 37 4.62 0.92 8.32
N MET A 38 5.63 0.34 8.97
CA MET A 38 7.03 0.49 8.54
C MET A 38 7.25 -0.07 7.14
N ILE A 39 6.73 -1.27 6.85
CA ILE A 39 6.80 -1.88 5.52
C ILE A 39 6.11 -1.01 4.47
N ALA A 40 4.92 -0.46 4.79
CA ALA A 40 4.18 0.41 3.89
C ALA A 40 4.94 1.71 3.57
N GLN A 41 5.57 2.33 4.59
CA GLN A 41 6.40 3.51 4.41
C GLN A 41 7.62 3.22 3.53
N GLN A 42 8.28 2.09 3.74
CA GLN A 42 9.43 1.67 2.94
C GLN A 42 9.05 1.44 1.47
N GLN A 43 7.89 0.82 1.19
CA GLN A 43 7.39 0.66 -0.18
C GLN A 43 6.98 1.99 -0.84
N GLY A 44 6.58 2.99 -0.06
CA GLY A 44 6.32 4.34 -0.55
C GLY A 44 7.59 5.10 -0.94
N ASN A 45 8.68 4.88 -0.21
CA ASN A 45 9.99 5.50 -0.48
C ASN A 45 10.76 4.86 -1.64
N LEU A 46 10.47 3.60 -2.00
CA LEU A 46 11.13 2.90 -3.11
C LEU A 46 10.51 3.17 -4.50
N ARG A 47 9.60 4.15 -4.63
CA ARG A 47 8.86 4.44 -5.87
C ARG A 47 9.15 5.79 -6.46
#